data_AF-A0A9D9E634-F1
#
_entry.id   AF-A0A9D9E634-F1
#
_cell.length_a   1.000
_cell.length_b   1.000
_cell.length_c   1.000
_cell.angle_alpha   90.00
_cell.angle_beta   90.00
_cell.angle_gamma   90.00
#
_symmetry.space_group_name_H-M   'P 1'
#
loop_
_entity.id
_entity.type
_entity.pdbx_description
1 polymer ?
#
loop_
_entity_poly.entity_id
_entity_poly.type
_entity_poly.pdbx_seq_one_letter_code
_entity_poly.pdbx_strand_id
1 'polypeptide(L)'
;MNYFTKISIDLANQKDYLDQLFKVYPLSPDSIRDIDPIIWENVVESFNRNDNESLIKALLSLNLFPIKDGYVPYLRKDPSAILRNPQTVNRICGRVRELGIEKLFERCSEPKETNRQMGPLFRRWIKSGVLGLFPVSEEIFDSNNKNAILDGSDANLLDYATRKLGYKRDKGVDLIARFNGKYIIGEAKFISDEGGHQNAQFNDAISTISTNSKTGVIKIGIMDGVIYIRPKRGSGTNKYKKITEKDLPIMSALVLREFLYSL
;
A
#
# COMPACT_ATOMS: atom_id res chain seq x y z
N MET A 1 26.34 4.24 -3.14
CA MET A 1 25.02 4.34 -3.79
C MET A 1 24.86 3.09 -4.60
N ASN A 2 23.81 2.33 -4.32
CA ASN A 2 23.61 1.02 -4.92
C ASN A 2 23.38 1.15 -6.43
N TYR A 3 23.89 0.19 -7.20
CA TYR A 3 23.84 0.18 -8.67
C TYR A 3 22.40 0.27 -9.21
N PHE A 4 21.48 -0.52 -8.65
CA PHE A 4 20.08 -0.53 -9.09
C PHE A 4 19.32 0.72 -8.65
N THR A 5 19.71 1.34 -7.53
CA THR A 5 19.22 2.68 -7.16
C THR A 5 19.60 3.71 -8.22
N LYS A 6 20.85 3.68 -8.70
CA LYS A 6 21.33 4.58 -9.76
C LYS A 6 20.51 4.41 -11.04
N ILE A 7 20.32 3.17 -11.50
CA ILE A 7 19.50 2.89 -12.69
C ILE A 7 18.08 3.41 -12.50
N SER A 8 17.48 3.18 -11.32
CA SER A 8 16.13 3.66 -11.01
C SER A 8 16.03 5.19 -11.08
N ILE A 9 17.04 5.90 -10.59
CA ILE A 9 17.15 7.36 -10.72
C ILE A 9 17.27 7.78 -12.19
N ASP A 10 18.14 7.13 -12.96
CA ASP A 10 18.34 7.48 -14.36
C ASP A 10 17.06 7.22 -15.19
N LEU A 11 16.37 6.09 -14.97
CA LEU A 11 15.06 5.80 -15.54
C LEU A 11 14.04 6.90 -15.23
N ALA A 12 13.91 7.28 -13.96
CA ALA A 12 12.94 8.26 -13.51
C ALA A 12 13.14 9.68 -14.07
N ASN A 13 14.38 10.06 -14.43
CA ASN A 13 14.69 11.42 -14.87
C ASN A 13 14.99 11.54 -16.38
N GLN A 14 15.10 10.44 -17.13
CA GLN A 14 15.53 10.47 -18.53
C GLN A 14 14.64 9.66 -19.48
N LYS A 15 13.65 8.92 -18.98
CA LYS A 15 12.81 8.03 -19.79
C LYS A 15 11.32 8.16 -19.47
N ASP A 16 10.51 7.33 -20.13
CA ASP A 16 9.08 7.10 -19.99
C ASP A 16 8.71 6.38 -18.67
N TYR A 17 9.31 6.81 -17.55
CA TYR A 17 9.20 6.14 -16.26
C TYR A 17 7.76 5.94 -15.79
N LEU A 18 6.91 6.97 -15.91
CA LEU A 18 5.50 6.87 -15.50
C LEU A 18 4.70 5.92 -16.40
N ASP A 19 4.97 5.89 -17.70
CA ASP A 19 4.31 4.99 -18.64
C ASP A 19 4.69 3.53 -18.38
N GLN A 20 5.95 3.28 -18.03
CA GLN A 20 6.40 1.96 -17.60
C GLN A 20 5.81 1.58 -16.23
N LEU A 21 5.74 2.51 -15.29
CA LEU A 21 5.10 2.28 -13.98
C LEU A 21 3.61 2.01 -14.12
N PHE A 22 2.91 2.58 -15.10
CA PHE A 22 1.51 2.28 -15.36
C PHE A 22 1.28 0.79 -15.68
N LYS A 23 2.28 0.09 -16.23
CA LYS A 23 2.23 -1.37 -16.45
C LYS A 23 2.32 -2.16 -15.13
N VAL A 24 2.96 -1.59 -14.11
CA VAL A 24 3.06 -2.18 -12.76
C VAL A 24 1.82 -1.83 -11.94
N TYR A 25 1.39 -0.57 -12.03
CA TYR A 25 0.29 0.00 -11.26
C TYR A 25 -0.78 0.56 -12.20
N PRO A 26 -1.52 -0.30 -12.94
CA PRO A 26 -2.58 0.16 -13.81
C PRO A 26 -3.69 0.76 -12.95
N LEU A 27 -3.79 2.08 -12.95
CA LEU A 27 -4.89 2.78 -12.31
C LEU A 27 -6.12 2.49 -13.13
N SER A 28 -7.06 1.75 -12.53
CA SER A 28 -8.37 1.58 -13.17
C SER A 28 -9.05 2.95 -13.20
N PRO A 29 -9.62 3.37 -14.34
CA PRO A 29 -10.45 4.57 -14.36
C PRO A 29 -11.58 4.36 -13.35
N ASP A 30 -11.59 5.21 -12.33
CA ASP A 30 -12.57 5.33 -11.25
C ASP A 30 -13.63 4.23 -11.20
N SER A 31 -13.25 3.02 -10.74
CA SER A 31 -14.27 2.06 -10.30
C SER A 31 -14.83 2.63 -9.00
N ILE A 32 -15.93 3.36 -9.14
CA ILE A 32 -16.77 3.83 -8.03
C ILE A 32 -16.92 2.66 -7.05
N ARG A 33 -16.73 2.95 -5.77
CA ARG A 33 -16.88 1.94 -4.73
C ARG A 33 -18.34 1.51 -4.69
N ASP A 34 -18.55 0.21 -4.80
CA ASP A 34 -19.88 -0.35 -4.65
C ASP A 34 -20.38 -0.12 -3.21
N ILE A 35 -21.62 0.35 -3.11
CA ILE A 35 -22.31 0.60 -1.85
C ILE A 35 -23.45 -0.40 -1.80
N ASP A 36 -23.52 -1.16 -0.70
CA ASP A 36 -24.64 -2.06 -0.46
C ASP A 36 -25.97 -1.28 -0.56
N PRO A 37 -26.85 -1.62 -1.52
CA PRO A 37 -28.11 -0.90 -1.73
C PRO A 37 -28.99 -0.86 -0.48
N ILE A 38 -28.97 -1.91 0.35
CA ILE A 38 -29.75 -2.00 1.58
C ILE A 38 -29.23 -1.00 2.61
N ILE A 39 -27.90 -0.90 2.75
CA ILE A 39 -27.29 0.08 3.66
C ILE A 39 -27.59 1.50 3.16
N TRP A 40 -27.51 1.73 1.85
CA TRP A 40 -27.80 3.04 1.28
C TRP A 40 -29.26 3.46 1.46
N GLU A 41 -30.21 2.55 1.27
CA GLU A 41 -31.63 2.80 1.52
C GLU A 41 -31.87 3.25 2.97
N ASN A 42 -31.23 2.57 3.94
CA ASN A 42 -31.27 2.96 5.35
C ASN A 42 -30.68 4.36 5.60
N VAL A 43 -29.62 4.74 4.89
CA VAL A 43 -29.04 6.10 4.94
C VAL A 43 -30.07 7.12 4.45
N VAL A 44 -30.70 6.88 3.30
CA VAL A 44 -31.70 7.79 2.71
C VAL A 44 -32.92 7.95 3.63
N GLU A 45 -33.45 6.83 4.16
CA GLU A 45 -34.60 6.85 5.06
C GLU A 45 -34.28 7.62 6.35
N SER A 46 -33.12 7.35 6.97
CA SER A 46 -32.68 8.04 8.19
C SER A 46 -32.39 9.52 7.96
N PHE A 47 -31.85 9.87 6.79
CA PHE A 47 -31.60 11.24 6.38
C PHE A 47 -32.91 12.02 6.30
N ASN A 48 -33.90 11.47 5.60
CA ASN A 48 -35.22 12.10 5.40
C ASN A 48 -36.04 12.21 6.69
N ARG A 49 -35.92 11.22 7.59
CA ARG A 49 -36.60 11.23 8.91
C ARG A 49 -35.93 12.11 9.97
N ASN A 50 -34.79 12.74 9.66
CA ASN A 50 -33.96 13.44 10.64
C ASN A 50 -33.51 12.57 11.83
N ASP A 51 -33.40 11.25 11.62
CA ASP A 51 -32.91 10.33 12.64
C ASP A 51 -31.37 10.31 12.63
N ASN A 52 -30.77 11.08 13.54
CA ASN A 52 -29.31 11.19 13.64
C ASN A 52 -28.63 9.90 14.11
N GLU A 53 -29.31 9.09 14.93
CA GLU A 53 -28.74 7.88 15.48
C GLU A 53 -28.68 6.78 14.42
N SER A 54 -29.78 6.56 13.70
CA SER A 54 -29.82 5.60 12.60
C SER A 54 -28.94 6.03 11.44
N LEU A 55 -28.92 7.33 11.12
CA LEU A 55 -28.07 7.87 10.05
C LEU A 55 -26.58 7.63 10.33
N ILE A 56 -26.10 7.94 11.54
CA ILE A 56 -24.68 7.75 11.85
C ILE A 56 -24.31 6.27 11.90
N LYS A 57 -25.18 5.40 12.41
CA LYS A 57 -24.97 3.93 12.41
C LYS A 57 -24.83 3.40 10.98
N ALA A 58 -25.74 3.78 10.09
CA ALA A 58 -25.70 3.37 8.70
C ALA A 58 -24.43 3.89 7.99
N LEU A 59 -24.09 5.18 8.16
CA LEU A 59 -22.86 5.75 7.58
C LEU A 59 -21.57 5.14 8.14
N LEU A 60 -21.54 4.75 9.42
CA LEU A 60 -20.37 4.09 10.02
C LEU A 60 -20.17 2.67 9.49
N SER A 61 -21.22 2.00 9.02
CA SER A 61 -21.15 0.68 8.39
C SER A 61 -20.56 0.73 6.97
N LEU A 62 -20.58 1.90 6.33
CA LEU A 62 -19.97 2.08 5.01
C LEU A 62 -18.44 2.02 5.06
N ASN A 63 -17.88 1.53 3.96
CA ASN A 63 -16.44 1.45 3.75
C ASN A 63 -15.75 2.83 3.75
N LEU A 64 -16.46 3.89 3.35
CA LEU A 64 -15.99 5.27 3.38
C LEU A 64 -16.99 6.15 4.10
N PHE A 65 -16.51 6.89 5.08
CA PHE A 65 -17.32 7.91 5.73
C PHE A 65 -17.26 9.21 4.91
N PRO A 66 -18.40 9.89 4.67
CA PRO A 66 -18.50 10.96 3.68
C PRO A 66 -17.77 12.26 4.08
N ILE A 67 -17.43 12.41 5.36
CA ILE A 67 -16.71 13.58 5.88
C ILE A 67 -15.48 13.19 6.69
N LYS A 68 -14.46 14.04 6.66
CA LYS A 68 -13.31 13.92 7.57
C LYS A 68 -13.68 14.54 8.92
N ASP A 69 -13.77 13.71 9.95
CA ASP A 69 -14.00 14.12 11.34
C ASP A 69 -13.19 13.23 12.29
N GLY A 70 -12.49 13.84 13.25
CA GLY A 70 -11.56 13.15 14.13
C GLY A 70 -12.21 12.14 15.08
N TYR A 71 -13.52 12.24 15.32
CA TYR A 71 -14.24 11.35 16.23
C TYR A 71 -14.85 10.12 15.54
N VAL A 72 -14.95 10.10 14.20
CA VAL A 72 -15.49 8.97 13.43
C VAL A 72 -14.77 7.65 13.72
N PRO A 73 -13.41 7.60 13.79
CA PRO A 73 -12.72 6.36 14.14
C PRO A 73 -13.07 5.83 15.54
N TYR A 74 -13.35 6.72 16.50
CA TYR A 74 -13.77 6.33 17.85
C TYR A 74 -15.17 5.73 17.84
N LEU A 75 -16.13 6.41 17.18
CA LEU A 75 -17.51 5.94 17.06
C LEU A 75 -17.63 4.62 16.30
N ARG A 76 -16.73 4.38 15.33
CA ARG A 76 -16.66 3.11 14.60
C ARG A 76 -16.17 1.95 15.48
N LYS A 77 -15.26 2.21 16.42
CA LYS A 77 -14.70 1.20 17.32
C LYS A 77 -15.60 0.89 18.51
N ASP A 78 -16.32 1.89 19.03
CA ASP A 78 -17.28 1.74 20.12
C ASP A 78 -18.67 2.26 19.69
N PRO A 79 -19.55 1.39 19.17
CA PRO A 79 -20.90 1.78 18.78
C PRO A 79 -21.74 2.33 19.93
N SER A 80 -21.47 1.94 21.18
CA SER A 80 -22.20 2.45 22.36
C SER A 80 -21.93 3.94 22.60
N ALA A 81 -20.80 4.45 22.09
CA ALA A 81 -20.44 5.85 22.19
C ALA A 81 -21.39 6.78 21.43
N ILE A 82 -22.16 6.27 20.46
CA ILE A 82 -23.18 7.02 19.73
C ILE A 82 -24.25 7.52 20.72
N LEU A 83 -24.73 6.63 21.59
CA LEU A 83 -25.74 6.96 22.61
C LEU A 83 -25.17 7.80 23.75
N ARG A 84 -23.91 7.57 24.13
CA ARG A 84 -23.26 8.35 25.21
C ARG A 84 -22.91 9.78 24.80
N ASN A 85 -22.78 10.08 23.50
CA ASN A 85 -22.30 11.38 23.01
C ASN A 85 -23.24 12.01 21.97
N PRO A 86 -24.52 12.27 22.31
CA PRO A 86 -25.54 12.71 21.35
C PRO A 86 -25.21 14.07 20.71
N GLN A 87 -24.55 14.99 21.44
CA GLN A 87 -24.15 16.29 20.89
C GLN A 87 -23.11 16.16 19.78
N THR A 88 -22.11 15.28 19.96
CA THR A 88 -21.10 15.02 18.94
C THR A 88 -21.71 14.37 17.71
N VAL A 89 -22.64 13.42 17.91
CA VAL A 89 -23.40 12.78 16.83
C VAL A 89 -24.21 13.82 16.06
N ASN A 90 -24.96 14.68 16.76
CA ASN A 90 -25.76 15.74 16.13
C ASN A 90 -24.88 16.71 15.31
N ARG A 91 -23.71 17.11 15.82
CA ARG A 91 -22.76 17.95 15.08
C ARG A 91 -22.28 17.28 13.79
N ILE A 92 -21.91 15.99 13.85
CA ILE A 92 -21.44 15.22 12.69
C ILE A 92 -22.59 15.06 11.68
N CYS A 93 -23.77 14.67 12.14
CA CYS A 93 -24.96 14.47 11.33
C CYS A 93 -25.50 15.78 10.72
N GLY A 94 -25.28 16.93 11.38
CA GLY A 94 -25.54 18.26 10.80
C GLY A 94 -24.66 18.53 9.59
N ARG A 95 -23.34 18.34 9.72
CA ARG A 95 -22.38 18.48 8.60
C ARG A 95 -22.67 17.52 7.45
N VAL A 96 -23.12 16.31 7.77
CA VAL A 96 -23.57 15.31 6.77
C VAL A 96 -24.78 15.82 5.99
N ARG A 97 -25.75 16.44 6.67
CA ARG A 97 -26.95 16.99 6.02
C ARG A 97 -26.67 18.21 5.16
N GLU A 98 -25.75 19.08 5.60
CA GLU A 98 -25.30 20.23 4.81
C GLU A 98 -24.76 19.85 3.42
N LEU A 99 -24.26 18.62 3.24
CA LEU A 99 -23.78 18.15 1.95
C LEU A 99 -24.90 17.83 0.96
N GLY A 100 -26.08 17.43 1.45
CA GLY A 100 -27.14 16.84 0.63
C GLY A 100 -26.89 15.36 0.26
N ILE A 101 -27.97 14.65 -0.08
CA ILE A 101 -27.95 13.20 -0.30
C ILE A 101 -27.16 12.77 -1.54
N GLU A 102 -27.17 13.57 -2.61
CA GLU A 102 -26.43 13.29 -3.85
C GLU A 102 -24.92 13.32 -3.60
N LYS A 103 -24.44 14.40 -2.98
CA LYS A 103 -23.03 14.55 -2.63
C LYS A 103 -22.59 13.55 -1.58
N LEU A 104 -23.49 13.12 -0.69
CA LEU A 104 -23.24 12.05 0.25
C LEU A 104 -22.91 10.75 -0.48
N PHE A 105 -23.71 10.40 -1.49
CA PHE A 105 -23.50 9.21 -2.31
C PHE A 105 -22.14 9.28 -2.99
N GLU A 106 -21.85 10.37 -3.70
CA GLU A 106 -20.57 10.60 -4.39
C GLU A 106 -19.38 10.41 -3.44
N ARG A 107 -19.44 11.01 -2.25
CA ARG A 107 -18.38 10.91 -1.23
C ARG A 107 -18.22 9.50 -0.68
N CYS A 108 -19.31 8.78 -0.45
CA CYS A 108 -19.27 7.40 0.04
C CYS A 108 -18.80 6.42 -1.05
N SER A 109 -19.06 6.74 -2.30
CA SER A 109 -18.74 5.94 -3.47
C SER A 109 -17.36 6.27 -4.05
N GLU A 110 -16.61 7.23 -3.47
CA GLU A 110 -15.26 7.55 -3.92
C GLU A 110 -14.38 6.27 -3.96
N PRO A 111 -13.57 6.10 -5.02
CA PRO A 111 -12.70 4.96 -5.17
C PRO A 111 -11.74 4.87 -3.98
N LYS A 112 -11.19 3.68 -3.74
CA LYS A 112 -10.14 3.53 -2.71
C LYS A 112 -8.98 4.46 -3.07
N GLU A 113 -8.45 5.18 -2.08
CA GLU A 113 -7.25 6.02 -2.27
C GLU A 113 -6.18 5.25 -3.06
N THR A 114 -5.68 5.82 -4.15
CA THR A 114 -4.76 5.19 -5.10
C THR A 114 -3.56 4.53 -4.40
N ASN A 115 -3.00 5.20 -3.38
CA ASN A 115 -1.88 4.69 -2.58
C ASN A 115 -2.19 3.39 -1.82
N ARG A 116 -3.46 3.11 -1.50
CA ARG A 116 -3.90 1.85 -0.86
C ARG A 116 -4.10 0.72 -1.86
N GLN A 117 -4.22 1.04 -3.16
CA GLN A 117 -4.36 0.05 -4.24
C GLN A 117 -3.01 -0.48 -4.73
N MET A 118 -1.91 0.24 -4.49
CA MET A 118 -0.60 -0.09 -5.05
C MET A 118 -0.04 -1.45 -4.61
N GLY A 119 -0.24 -1.84 -3.34
CA GLY A 119 0.21 -3.15 -2.84
C GLY A 119 -0.43 -4.33 -3.59
N PRO A 120 -1.77 -4.41 -3.66
CA PRO A 120 -2.47 -5.40 -4.48
C PRO A 120 -2.06 -5.39 -5.96
N LEU A 121 -1.84 -4.21 -6.55
CA LEU A 121 -1.40 -4.09 -7.95
C LEU A 121 0.00 -4.67 -8.15
N PHE A 122 0.94 -4.40 -7.24
CA PHE A 122 2.28 -4.99 -7.28
C PHE A 122 2.23 -6.52 -7.22
N ARG A 123 1.42 -7.09 -6.32
CA ARG A 123 1.21 -8.55 -6.24
C ARG A 123 0.65 -9.12 -7.54
N ARG A 124 -0.36 -8.46 -8.12
CA ARG A 124 -0.95 -8.86 -9.40
C ARG A 124 0.09 -8.80 -10.53
N TRP A 125 0.93 -7.78 -10.54
CA TRP A 125 2.02 -7.62 -11.50
C TRP A 125 3.01 -8.77 -11.40
N ILE A 126 3.45 -9.18 -10.21
CA ILE A 126 4.29 -10.37 -10.02
C ILE A 126 3.59 -11.63 -10.55
N LYS A 127 2.31 -11.84 -10.19
CA LYS A 127 1.52 -13.01 -10.60
C LYS A 127 1.33 -13.12 -12.12
N SER A 128 1.48 -12.03 -12.86
CA SER A 128 1.43 -12.07 -14.33
C SER A 128 2.59 -12.83 -14.99
N GLY A 129 3.64 -13.15 -14.25
CA GLY A 129 4.83 -13.81 -14.79
C GLY A 129 5.83 -12.87 -15.45
N VAL A 130 5.63 -11.55 -15.35
CA VAL A 130 6.50 -10.51 -15.93
C VAL A 130 7.98 -10.61 -15.50
N LEU A 131 8.24 -11.16 -14.31
CA LEU A 131 9.58 -11.44 -13.80
C LEU A 131 10.21 -12.71 -14.43
N GLY A 132 9.56 -13.32 -15.44
CA GLY A 132 10.01 -14.53 -16.13
C GLY A 132 9.64 -15.83 -15.43
N LEU A 133 8.93 -15.77 -14.30
CA LEU A 133 8.48 -16.92 -13.50
C LEU A 133 7.09 -16.64 -12.95
N PHE A 134 6.27 -17.68 -12.86
CA PHE A 134 5.02 -17.62 -12.10
C PHE A 134 5.31 -17.94 -10.62
N PRO A 135 4.67 -17.23 -9.67
CA PRO A 135 4.72 -17.59 -8.27
C PRO A 135 4.23 -19.03 -8.04
N VAL A 136 4.85 -19.72 -7.08
CA VAL A 136 4.58 -21.13 -6.76
C VAL A 136 4.20 -21.29 -5.29
N SER A 137 3.50 -22.38 -4.95
CA SER A 137 3.17 -22.71 -3.56
C SER A 137 4.42 -22.96 -2.72
N GLU A 138 4.29 -22.89 -1.39
CA GLU A 138 5.39 -23.19 -0.45
C GLU A 138 6.00 -24.59 -0.69
N GLU A 139 5.16 -25.60 -0.97
CA GLU A 139 5.61 -26.97 -1.25
C GLU A 139 6.56 -27.01 -2.45
N ILE A 140 6.20 -26.36 -3.56
CA ILE A 140 7.03 -26.31 -4.77
C ILE A 140 8.27 -25.45 -4.51
N PHE A 141 8.10 -24.34 -3.79
CA PHE A 141 9.20 -23.44 -3.44
C PHE A 141 10.29 -24.19 -2.65
N ASP A 142 9.91 -25.04 -1.69
CA ASP A 142 10.83 -25.82 -0.87
C ASP A 142 11.33 -27.12 -1.54
N SER A 143 10.65 -27.62 -2.58
CA SER A 143 10.95 -28.91 -3.22
C SER A 143 12.30 -28.99 -3.95
N ASN A 144 12.86 -27.86 -4.38
CA ASN A 144 14.09 -27.80 -5.17
C ASN A 144 14.78 -26.44 -4.99
N ASN A 145 15.95 -26.24 -5.61
CA ASN A 145 16.74 -25.01 -5.50
C ASN A 145 16.66 -24.09 -6.74
N LYS A 146 15.73 -24.35 -7.67
CA LYS A 146 15.55 -23.50 -8.86
C LYS A 146 15.03 -22.12 -8.46
N ASN A 147 15.17 -21.18 -9.38
CA ASN A 147 14.62 -19.84 -9.21
C ASN A 147 13.11 -19.92 -9.02
N ALA A 148 12.60 -19.24 -8.00
CA ALA A 148 11.18 -19.30 -7.63
C ALA A 148 10.76 -18.01 -6.92
N ILE A 149 9.47 -17.70 -7.03
CA ILE A 149 8.80 -16.66 -6.25
C ILE A 149 7.71 -17.37 -5.45
N LEU A 150 7.63 -17.10 -4.15
CA LEU A 150 6.64 -17.72 -3.28
C LEU A 150 5.29 -17.01 -3.47
N ASP A 151 4.24 -17.77 -3.77
CA ASP A 151 2.86 -17.29 -3.70
C ASP A 151 2.29 -17.50 -2.29
N GLY A 152 1.43 -16.58 -1.86
CA GLY A 152 0.79 -16.65 -0.56
C GLY A 152 0.08 -15.35 -0.17
N SER A 153 -0.78 -15.45 0.84
CA SER A 153 -1.32 -14.26 1.50
C SER A 153 -0.24 -13.52 2.30
N ASP A 154 -0.53 -12.29 2.74
CA ASP A 154 0.35 -11.52 3.62
C ASP A 154 0.80 -12.34 4.85
N ALA A 155 -0.13 -13.11 5.43
CA ALA A 155 0.14 -13.98 6.57
C ALA A 155 1.06 -15.16 6.21
N ASN A 156 0.87 -15.78 5.04
CA ASN A 156 1.72 -16.88 4.59
C ASN A 156 3.16 -16.41 4.34
N LEU A 157 3.34 -15.27 3.68
CA LEU A 157 4.67 -14.73 3.43
C LEU A 157 5.37 -14.33 4.73
N LEU A 158 4.66 -13.70 5.66
CA LEU A 158 5.22 -13.37 6.97
C LEU A 158 5.65 -14.62 7.74
N ASP A 159 4.79 -15.65 7.80
CA ASP A 159 5.13 -16.93 8.45
C ASP A 159 6.39 -17.54 7.84
N TYR A 160 6.44 -17.64 6.50
CA TYR A 160 7.61 -18.18 5.81
C TYR A 160 8.88 -17.36 6.11
N ALA A 161 8.81 -16.03 6.03
CA ALA A 161 9.93 -15.15 6.32
C ALA A 161 10.44 -15.35 7.76
N THR A 162 9.55 -15.45 8.74
CA THR A 162 9.92 -15.64 10.14
C THR A 162 10.48 -17.05 10.40
N ARG A 163 9.75 -18.09 10.00
CA ARG A 163 10.09 -19.51 10.27
C ARG A 163 11.30 -19.98 9.47
N LYS A 164 11.36 -19.69 8.17
CA LYS A 164 12.40 -20.20 7.26
C LYS A 164 13.56 -19.23 7.08
N LEU A 165 13.31 -17.92 7.05
CA LEU A 165 14.34 -16.90 6.78
C LEU A 165 14.79 -16.13 8.03
N GLY A 166 14.21 -16.40 9.20
CA GLY A 166 14.57 -15.77 10.48
C GLY A 166 14.24 -14.29 10.56
N TYR A 167 13.26 -13.81 9.78
CA TYR A 167 12.80 -12.43 9.78
C TYR A 167 12.13 -12.08 11.12
N LYS A 168 12.68 -11.07 11.83
CA LYS A 168 12.31 -10.76 13.22
C LYS A 168 11.29 -9.62 13.37
N ARG A 169 10.69 -9.14 12.28
CA ARG A 169 9.77 -8.00 12.33
C ARG A 169 8.33 -8.48 12.15
N ASP A 170 7.45 -7.95 12.98
CA ASP A 170 6.01 -8.24 12.95
C ASP A 170 5.28 -7.39 11.91
N LYS A 171 5.76 -7.45 10.67
CA LYS A 171 5.12 -6.78 9.54
C LYS A 171 5.25 -7.64 8.29
N GLY A 172 4.14 -7.78 7.58
CA GLY A 172 4.10 -8.50 6.31
C GLY A 172 5.11 -7.94 5.30
N VAL A 173 5.51 -8.82 4.39
CA VAL A 173 6.44 -8.52 3.28
C VAL A 173 5.70 -8.71 1.96
N ASP A 174 6.13 -8.03 0.92
CA ASP A 174 5.47 -8.05 -0.39
C ASP A 174 6.07 -9.06 -1.38
N LEU A 175 7.32 -9.49 -1.13
CA LEU A 175 8.03 -10.43 -1.98
C LEU A 175 8.88 -11.40 -1.14
N ILE A 176 8.75 -12.70 -1.44
CA ILE A 176 9.74 -13.72 -1.07
C ILE A 176 10.14 -14.45 -2.34
N ALA A 177 11.44 -14.50 -2.60
CA ALA A 177 11.97 -15.16 -3.78
C ALA A 177 13.26 -15.92 -3.46
N ARG A 178 13.59 -16.87 -4.33
CA ARG A 178 14.90 -17.51 -4.39
C ARG A 178 15.43 -17.37 -5.80
N PHE A 179 16.61 -16.79 -5.95
CA PHE A 179 17.31 -16.66 -7.23
C PHE A 179 18.77 -17.02 -7.05
N ASN A 180 19.29 -17.90 -7.91
CA ASN A 180 20.68 -18.35 -7.92
C ASN A 180 21.15 -18.81 -6.51
N GLY A 181 20.27 -19.55 -5.82
CA GLY A 181 20.51 -20.08 -4.47
C GLY A 181 20.41 -19.06 -3.33
N LYS A 182 20.17 -17.78 -3.61
CA LYS A 182 20.01 -16.72 -2.61
C LYS A 182 18.54 -16.47 -2.33
N TYR A 183 18.21 -16.27 -1.06
CA TYR A 183 16.86 -15.91 -0.63
C TYR A 183 16.71 -14.39 -0.56
N ILE A 184 15.57 -13.89 -1.01
CA ILE A 184 15.26 -12.47 -1.08
C ILE A 184 13.95 -12.21 -0.32
N ILE A 185 13.96 -11.16 0.51
CA ILE A 185 12.77 -10.57 1.12
C ILE A 185 12.64 -9.14 0.57
N GLY A 186 11.47 -8.79 0.04
CA GLY A 186 11.19 -7.47 -0.50
C GLY A 186 9.98 -6.79 0.12
N GLU A 187 10.07 -5.48 0.30
CA GLU A 187 8.94 -4.62 0.66
C GLU A 187 8.65 -3.66 -0.50
N ALA A 188 7.40 -3.60 -0.95
CA ALA A 188 6.98 -2.71 -2.02
C ALA A 188 6.26 -1.47 -1.47
N LYS A 189 6.67 -0.28 -1.94
CA LYS A 189 6.02 1.00 -1.58
C LYS A 189 5.99 1.96 -2.76
N PHE A 190 4.80 2.51 -3.03
CA PHE A 190 4.68 3.64 -3.95
C PHE A 190 4.61 4.93 -3.15
N ILE A 191 5.62 5.79 -3.28
CA ILE A 191 5.72 7.06 -2.57
C ILE A 191 5.23 8.16 -3.50
N SER A 192 3.97 8.59 -3.33
CA SER A 192 3.32 9.53 -4.25
C SER A 192 3.69 10.99 -3.99
N ASP A 193 4.10 11.34 -2.77
CA ASP A 193 4.34 12.73 -2.38
C ASP A 193 5.23 12.86 -1.12
N GLU A 194 5.49 14.10 -0.70
CA GLU A 194 6.09 14.48 0.57
C GLU A 194 5.03 14.70 1.66
N GLY A 195 5.23 14.11 2.84
CA GLY A 195 4.28 14.24 3.95
C GLY A 195 4.42 13.14 5.01
N GLY A 196 3.72 13.27 6.14
CA GLY A 196 3.85 12.39 7.30
C GLY A 196 3.55 10.91 7.00
N HIS A 197 2.41 10.63 6.35
CA HIS A 197 2.04 9.25 5.98
C HIS A 197 3.03 8.63 4.97
N GLN A 198 3.51 9.41 4.00
CA GLN A 198 4.48 8.97 3.01
C GLN A 198 5.87 8.74 3.63
N ASN A 199 6.25 9.55 4.61
CA ASN A 199 7.48 9.35 5.38
C ASN A 199 7.42 8.08 6.22
N ALA A 200 6.26 7.77 6.80
CA ALA A 200 6.05 6.52 7.53
C ALA A 200 6.22 5.31 6.59
N GLN A 201 5.63 5.34 5.39
CA GLN A 201 5.79 4.28 4.38
C GLN A 201 7.24 4.10 3.92
N PHE A 202 7.97 5.20 3.70
CA PHE A 202 9.39 5.14 3.37
C PHE A 202 10.21 4.51 4.51
N ASN A 203 10.07 5.03 5.74
CA ASN A 203 10.82 4.53 6.89
C ASN A 203 10.50 3.08 7.21
N ASP A 204 9.27 2.66 6.95
CA ASP A 204 8.81 1.28 7.08
C ASP A 204 9.60 0.32 6.18
N ALA A 205 9.74 0.66 4.90
CA ALA A 205 10.53 -0.16 3.98
C ALA A 205 12.03 -0.13 4.30
N ILE A 206 12.57 1.02 4.75
CA ILE A 206 13.95 1.09 5.28
C ILE A 206 14.13 0.17 6.49
N SER A 207 13.13 0.10 7.37
CA SER A 207 13.15 -0.78 8.54
C SER A 207 13.14 -2.25 8.13
N THR A 208 12.34 -2.63 7.12
CA THR A 208 12.35 -4.01 6.57
C THR A 208 13.74 -4.38 6.03
N ILE A 209 14.38 -3.50 5.26
CA ILE A 209 15.72 -3.74 4.70
C ILE A 209 16.78 -3.89 5.81
N SER A 210 16.65 -3.09 6.86
CA SER A 210 17.61 -3.07 7.99
C SER A 210 17.33 -4.15 9.05
N THR A 211 16.23 -4.91 8.92
CA THR A 211 15.81 -5.90 9.93
C THR A 211 16.76 -7.10 9.94
N ASN A 212 17.03 -7.66 11.12
CA ASN A 212 17.83 -8.88 11.25
C ASN A 212 17.11 -10.11 10.67
N SER A 213 17.86 -10.95 9.97
CA SER A 213 17.41 -12.20 9.33
C SER A 213 18.55 -13.23 9.36
N LYS A 214 18.31 -14.46 8.89
CA LYS A 214 19.39 -15.43 8.67
C LYS A 214 20.47 -14.86 7.73
N THR A 215 21.71 -15.28 7.95
CA THR A 215 22.86 -14.92 7.10
C THR A 215 22.60 -15.32 5.65
N GLY A 216 22.93 -14.43 4.71
CA GLY A 216 22.75 -14.68 3.27
C GLY A 216 21.37 -14.35 2.72
N VAL A 217 20.38 -14.00 3.56
CA VAL A 217 19.09 -13.48 3.10
C VAL A 217 19.24 -12.01 2.69
N ILE A 218 18.98 -11.72 1.42
CA ILE A 218 19.03 -10.38 0.84
C ILE A 218 17.70 -9.69 1.12
N LYS A 219 17.73 -8.47 1.67
CA LYS A 219 16.52 -7.66 1.87
C LYS A 219 16.56 -6.47 0.94
N ILE A 220 15.47 -6.21 0.23
CA ILE A 220 15.39 -5.13 -0.76
C ILE A 220 14.17 -4.24 -0.53
N GLY A 221 14.31 -2.97 -0.87
CA GLY A 221 13.18 -2.03 -0.96
C GLY A 221 12.79 -1.84 -2.41
N ILE A 222 11.56 -2.20 -2.75
CA ILE A 222 11.00 -1.99 -4.08
C ILE A 222 10.16 -0.72 -3.98
N MET A 223 10.77 0.42 -4.27
CA MET A 223 10.12 1.71 -4.05
C MET A 223 9.93 2.44 -5.37
N ASP A 224 8.75 2.98 -5.60
CA ASP A 224 8.42 3.73 -6.80
C ASP A 224 7.86 5.12 -6.45
N GLY A 225 7.68 5.97 -7.46
CA GLY A 225 7.17 7.34 -7.30
C GLY A 225 8.25 8.41 -7.15
N VAL A 226 7.98 9.46 -6.35
CA VAL A 226 8.73 10.73 -6.38
C VAL A 226 10.14 10.65 -5.79
N ILE A 227 10.51 9.54 -5.14
CA ILE A 227 11.79 9.38 -4.43
C ILE A 227 13.03 9.46 -5.34
N TYR A 228 12.85 9.24 -6.63
CA TYR A 228 13.92 9.25 -7.63
C TYR A 228 14.09 10.60 -8.33
N ILE A 229 13.17 11.55 -8.12
CA ILE A 229 13.23 12.85 -8.77
C ILE A 229 14.46 13.60 -8.27
N ARG A 230 15.35 13.98 -9.19
CA ARG A 230 16.52 14.77 -8.83
C ARG A 230 16.08 16.17 -8.40
N PRO A 231 16.47 16.62 -7.21
CA PRO A 231 16.14 17.96 -6.77
C PRO A 231 16.87 19.01 -7.61
N LYS A 232 16.18 20.11 -7.93
CA LYS A 232 16.85 21.31 -8.45
C LYS A 232 17.64 21.96 -7.30
N ARG A 233 18.92 22.27 -7.56
CA ARG A 233 19.93 22.93 -6.69
C ARG A 233 19.50 23.17 -5.23
N GLY A 234 20.05 22.38 -4.29
CA GLY A 234 20.00 22.63 -2.84
C GLY A 234 18.77 22.08 -2.11
N SER A 235 17.63 21.90 -2.78
CA SER A 235 16.37 21.43 -2.16
C SER A 235 16.16 19.91 -2.36
N GLY A 236 17.13 19.10 -1.94
CA GLY A 236 16.96 17.65 -1.95
C GLY A 236 15.87 17.21 -0.99
N THR A 237 14.86 16.50 -1.51
CA THR A 237 13.92 15.76 -0.66
C THR A 237 14.73 14.88 0.28
N ASN A 238 14.35 14.84 1.57
CA ASN A 238 15.07 14.04 2.57
C ASN A 238 15.14 12.56 2.13
N LYS A 239 14.17 12.09 1.35
CA LYS A 239 14.12 10.74 0.79
C LYS A 239 15.16 10.51 -0.32
N TYR A 240 15.29 11.42 -1.30
CA TYR A 240 16.30 11.30 -2.37
C TYR A 240 17.71 11.23 -1.77
N LYS A 241 18.04 12.16 -0.85
CA LYS A 241 19.34 12.16 -0.16
C LYS A 241 19.60 10.84 0.56
N LYS A 242 18.63 10.33 1.32
CA LYS A 242 18.76 9.06 2.05
C LYS A 242 19.05 7.86 1.15
N ILE A 243 18.40 7.76 -0.01
CA ILE A 243 18.65 6.64 -0.94
C ILE A 243 19.96 6.78 -1.72
N THR A 244 20.48 8.00 -1.89
CA THR A 244 21.75 8.23 -2.59
C THR A 244 22.97 8.16 -1.68
N GLU A 245 22.85 8.64 -0.44
CA GLU A 245 23.96 8.71 0.52
C GLU A 245 24.23 7.35 1.19
N LYS A 246 23.19 6.54 1.38
CA LYS A 246 23.32 5.19 1.94
C LYS A 246 23.33 4.15 0.83
N ASP A 247 24.16 3.14 0.98
CA ASP A 247 24.22 2.01 0.04
C ASP A 247 23.08 0.99 0.28
N LEU A 248 21.84 1.49 0.33
CA LEU A 248 20.68 0.66 0.59
C LEU A 248 20.23 -0.01 -0.71
N PRO A 249 19.86 -1.31 -0.69
CA PRO A 249 19.34 -2.03 -1.84
C PRO A 249 17.89 -1.62 -2.15
N ILE A 250 17.72 -0.38 -2.60
CA ILE A 250 16.43 0.22 -2.95
C ILE A 250 16.38 0.44 -4.46
N MET A 251 15.32 -0.02 -5.10
CA MET A 251 15.18 0.05 -6.55
C MET A 251 13.72 0.14 -6.97
N SER A 252 13.48 0.61 -8.18
CA SER A 252 12.16 0.62 -8.79
C SER A 252 11.72 -0.80 -9.11
N ALA A 253 10.41 -1.06 -9.10
CA ALA A 253 9.87 -2.34 -9.60
C ALA A 253 10.32 -2.63 -11.04
N LEU A 254 10.57 -1.59 -11.84
CA LEU A 254 10.98 -1.71 -13.24
C LEU A 254 12.32 -2.38 -13.46
N VAL A 255 13.22 -2.39 -12.46
CA VAL A 255 14.54 -3.03 -12.55
C VAL A 255 14.64 -4.29 -11.69
N LEU A 256 13.53 -4.69 -11.07
CA LEU A 256 13.49 -5.82 -10.15
C LEU A 256 13.86 -7.13 -10.85
N ARG A 257 13.44 -7.31 -12.10
CA ARG A 257 13.75 -8.51 -12.87
C ARG A 257 15.26 -8.62 -13.08
N GLU A 258 15.88 -7.58 -13.63
CA GLU A 258 17.32 -7.52 -13.88
C GLU A 258 18.11 -7.75 -12.60
N PHE A 259 17.67 -7.14 -11.48
CA PHE A 259 18.27 -7.39 -10.17
C PHE A 259 18.22 -8.86 -9.79
N LEU A 260 17.04 -9.50 -9.81
CA LEU A 260 16.88 -10.89 -9.38
C LEU A 260 17.75 -11.86 -10.19
N TYR A 261 17.87 -11.66 -11.51
CA TYR A 261 18.72 -12.52 -12.35
C TYR A 261 20.21 -12.20 -12.26
N SER A 262 20.59 -11.02 -11.76
CA SER A 262 21.99 -10.62 -11.57
C SER A 262 22.64 -11.15 -10.28
N LEU A 263 21.82 -11.70 -9.35
CA LEU A 263 22.27 -12.22 -8.06
C LEU A 263 23.22 -13.41 -8.18
#